data_AF-A0A952VJJ4-F1
#
_entry.id   AF-A0A952VJJ4-F1
#
_cell.length_a   1.000
_cell.length_b   1.000
_cell.length_c   1.000
_cell.angle_alpha   90.00
_cell.angle_beta   90.00
_cell.angle_gamma   90.00
#
_symmetry.space_group_name_H-M   'P 1'
#
loop_
_entity.id
_entity.type
_entity.pdbx_description
1 polymer ?
#
loop_
_entity_poly.entity_id
_entity_poly.type
_entity_poly.pdbx_seq_one_letter_code
_entity_poly.pdbx_strand_id
1 'polypeptide(L)'
;ELRQQFGKAVNVPDEFQWEWLTIPHIFASPFYCYAYSFGNLLVLALYRMHKEQGPAFVPKYLDLLATGGSQSPQQILATVGVDMTSEAFWQSGFDTIREMVEQLEETM
;
A
#
# COMPACT_ATOMS: atom_id res chain seq x y z
N GLU A 1 8.88 4.17 15.87
CA GLU A 1 7.92 4.36 16.98
C GLU A 1 7.26 5.75 16.92
N LEU A 2 5.93 5.81 17.02
CA LEU A 2 4.99 6.90 16.64
C LEU A 2 5.49 8.34 16.50
N ARG A 3 6.34 8.84 17.40
CA ARG A 3 6.96 10.19 17.29
C ARG A 3 7.72 10.38 15.98
N GLN A 4 8.39 9.33 15.48
CA GLN A 4 9.05 9.38 14.17
C GLN A 4 8.03 9.44 13.03
N GLN A 5 6.93 8.68 13.13
CA GLN A 5 5.89 8.60 12.09
C GLN A 5 5.09 9.90 11.99
N PHE A 6 4.69 10.48 13.12
CA PHE A 6 3.91 11.71 13.14
C PHE A 6 4.76 12.99 13.12
N GLY A 7 6.06 12.88 13.36
CA GLY A 7 6.98 14.02 13.40
C GLY A 7 6.52 15.08 14.40
N LYS A 8 6.42 16.33 13.94
CA LYS A 8 5.99 17.49 14.76
C LYS A 8 4.50 17.80 14.64
N ALA A 9 3.77 17.10 13.78
CA ALA A 9 2.36 17.41 13.51
C ALA A 9 1.43 16.96 14.65
N VAL A 10 1.84 15.94 15.42
CA VAL A 10 1.06 15.38 16.52
C VAL A 10 1.92 15.29 17.77
N ASN A 11 1.43 15.80 18.89
CA ASN A 11 2.03 15.58 20.19
C ASN A 11 1.68 14.16 20.68
N VAL A 12 2.68 13.29 20.84
CA VAL A 12 2.50 11.90 21.28
C VAL A 12 2.75 11.79 22.79
N PRO A 13 1.69 11.55 23.60
CA PRO A 13 1.82 11.37 25.05
C PRO A 13 2.73 10.20 25.43
N ASP A 14 3.32 10.24 26.61
CA ASP A 14 4.26 9.20 27.07
C ASP A 14 3.57 7.86 27.31
N GLU A 15 2.27 7.85 27.59
CA GLU A 15 1.48 6.64 27.83
C GLU A 15 1.43 5.71 26.59
N PHE A 16 1.59 6.27 25.38
CA PHE A 16 1.61 5.50 24.14
C PHE A 16 2.84 4.58 24.00
N GLN A 17 3.85 4.70 24.89
CA GLN A 17 4.94 3.72 24.96
C GLN A 17 4.44 2.29 25.24
N TRP A 18 3.23 2.15 25.79
CA TRP A 18 2.61 0.87 26.13
C TRP A 18 1.57 0.40 25.10
N GLU A 19 1.33 1.16 24.02
CA GLU A 19 0.27 0.86 23.05
C GLU A 19 0.43 -0.54 22.45
N TRP A 20 1.67 -0.98 22.21
CA TRP A 20 1.99 -2.30 21.65
C TRP A 20 1.37 -3.46 22.45
N LEU A 21 1.15 -3.30 23.76
CA LEU A 21 0.49 -4.31 24.61
C LEU A 21 -0.97 -4.55 24.21
N THR A 22 -1.61 -3.53 23.62
CA THR A 22 -3.03 -3.56 23.29
C THR A 22 -3.32 -4.05 21.88
N ILE A 23 -2.29 -4.23 21.03
CA ILE A 23 -2.45 -4.60 19.62
C ILE A 23 -2.37 -6.12 19.49
N PRO A 24 -3.51 -6.84 19.31
CA PRO A 24 -3.50 -8.31 19.34
C PRO A 24 -2.70 -8.91 18.19
N HIS A 25 -2.68 -8.25 17.02
CA HIS A 25 -1.96 -8.71 15.84
C HIS A 25 -0.46 -8.85 16.05
N ILE A 26 0.14 -8.15 17.02
CA ILE A 26 1.56 -8.32 17.35
C ILE A 26 1.83 -9.73 17.90
N PHE A 27 0.89 -10.27 18.68
CA PHE A 27 1.08 -11.53 19.42
C PHE A 27 0.33 -12.71 18.80
N ALA A 28 -0.92 -12.50 18.42
CA ALA A 28 -1.82 -13.55 17.93
C ALA A 28 -1.64 -13.84 16.43
N SER A 29 -1.04 -12.92 15.67
CA SER A 29 -0.89 -13.04 14.21
C SER A 29 0.38 -12.34 13.73
N PRO A 30 1.57 -12.83 14.14
CA PRO A 30 2.84 -12.19 13.79
C PRO A 30 2.99 -12.06 12.27
N PHE A 31 3.59 -10.94 11.84
CA PHE A 31 3.78 -10.57 10.42
C PHE A 31 2.52 -10.31 9.58
N TYR A 32 1.33 -10.31 10.19
CA TYR A 32 0.09 -10.07 9.45
C TYR A 32 -0.09 -8.60 9.03
N CYS A 33 0.20 -7.64 9.91
CA CYS A 33 -0.13 -6.23 9.67
C CYS A 33 0.53 -5.63 8.41
N TYR A 34 1.71 -6.13 8.03
CA TYR A 34 2.39 -5.70 6.80
C TYR A 34 1.50 -5.87 5.56
N ALA A 35 0.66 -6.92 5.52
CA ALA A 35 -0.20 -7.22 4.38
C ALA A 35 -1.19 -6.08 4.09
N TYR A 36 -1.61 -5.30 5.10
CA TYR A 36 -2.47 -4.14 4.89
C TYR A 36 -1.75 -3.02 4.14
N SER A 37 -0.56 -2.63 4.61
CA SER A 37 0.26 -1.60 3.96
C SER A 37 0.67 -2.03 2.56
N PHE A 38 1.09 -3.28 2.41
CA PHE A 38 1.41 -3.89 1.13
C PHE A 38 0.23 -3.85 0.15
N GLY A 39 -0.92 -4.36 0.56
CA GLY A 39 -2.11 -4.43 -0.29
C GLY A 39 -2.60 -3.04 -0.71
N ASN A 40 -2.64 -2.09 0.21
CA ASN A 40 -3.05 -0.72 -0.09
C ASN A 40 -2.10 -0.05 -1.11
N LEU A 41 -0.79 -0.12 -0.87
CA LEU A 41 0.18 0.50 -1.76
C LEU A 41 0.20 -0.19 -3.14
N LEU A 42 0.02 -1.51 -3.16
CA LEU A 42 -0.08 -2.29 -4.39
C LEU A 42 -1.27 -1.84 -5.24
N VAL A 43 -2.45 -1.71 -4.64
CA VAL A 43 -3.66 -1.29 -5.37
C VAL A 43 -3.52 0.14 -5.89
N LEU A 44 -2.90 1.06 -5.14
CA LEU A 44 -2.66 2.43 -5.60
C LEU A 44 -1.69 2.48 -6.79
N ALA A 45 -0.65 1.65 -6.80
CA ALA A 45 0.27 1.53 -7.93
C ALA A 45 -0.42 0.91 -9.17
N LEU A 46 -1.20 -0.16 -8.98
CA LEU A 46 -2.00 -0.77 -10.07
C LEU A 46 -3.05 0.22 -10.62
N TYR A 47 -3.67 1.03 -9.76
CA TYR A 47 -4.59 2.08 -10.17
C TYR A 47 -3.89 3.14 -11.02
N ARG A 48 -2.68 3.54 -10.66
CA ARG A 48 -1.89 4.46 -11.47
C ARG A 48 -1.53 3.87 -12.83
N MET A 49 -1.13 2.60 -12.89
CA MET A 49 -0.94 1.89 -14.16
C MET A 49 -2.22 1.89 -15.02
N HIS A 50 -3.39 1.74 -14.39
CA HIS A 50 -4.67 1.85 -15.10
C HIS A 50 -4.91 3.27 -15.65
N LYS A 51 -4.61 4.33 -14.88
CA LYS A 51 -4.72 5.72 -15.38
C LYS A 51 -3.81 5.97 -16.58
N GLU A 52 -2.61 5.39 -16.60
CA GLU A 52 -1.62 5.59 -17.67
C GLU A 52 -1.90 4.73 -18.91
N GLN A 53 -2.25 3.46 -18.74
CA GLN A 53 -2.48 2.50 -19.83
C GLN A 53 -3.94 2.48 -20.30
N GLY A 54 -4.85 3.05 -19.52
CA GLY A 54 -6.28 3.11 -19.81
C GLY A 54 -6.94 1.73 -19.91
N PRO A 55 -7.90 1.55 -20.84
CA PRO A 55 -8.65 0.30 -21.00
C PRO A 55 -7.79 -0.94 -21.28
N ALA A 56 -6.58 -0.77 -21.83
CA ALA A 56 -5.68 -1.88 -22.13
C ALA A 56 -5.17 -2.60 -20.86
N PHE A 57 -5.26 -1.96 -19.69
CA PHE A 57 -4.87 -2.58 -18.42
C PHE A 57 -5.97 -3.47 -17.82
N VAL A 58 -7.23 -3.26 -18.20
CA VAL A 58 -8.38 -3.95 -17.59
C VAL A 58 -8.28 -5.48 -17.73
N PRO A 59 -7.95 -6.06 -18.91
CA PRO A 59 -7.79 -7.51 -19.04
C PRO A 59 -6.71 -8.06 -18.10
N LYS A 60 -5.57 -7.38 -17.97
CA LYS A 60 -4.48 -7.79 -17.06
C LYS A 60 -4.95 -7.84 -15.61
N TYR A 61 -5.71 -6.83 -15.18
CA TYR A 61 -6.26 -6.77 -13.83
C TYR A 61 -7.29 -7.88 -13.58
N LEU A 62 -8.13 -8.21 -14.57
CA LEU A 62 -9.07 -9.32 -14.45
C LEU A 62 -8.36 -10.68 -14.38
N ASP A 63 -7.29 -10.87 -15.16
CA ASP A 63 -6.45 -12.07 -15.09
C ASP A 63 -5.82 -12.21 -13.70
N LEU A 64 -5.31 -11.11 -13.13
CA LEU A 64 -4.79 -11.06 -11.76
C LEU A 64 -5.82 -11.51 -10.73
N LEU A 65 -7.07 -11.05 -10.84
CA LEU A 65 -8.14 -11.44 -9.91
C LEU A 65 -8.53 -12.91 -10.08
N ALA A 66 -8.52 -13.41 -11.32
CA ALA A 66 -8.88 -14.78 -11.64
C ALA A 66 -7.89 -15.82 -11.07
N THR A 67 -6.62 -15.47 -10.84
CA THR A 67 -5.64 -16.40 -10.24
C THR A 67 -5.94 -16.75 -8.79
N GLY A 68 -6.71 -15.92 -8.07
CA GLY A 68 -6.97 -16.10 -6.64
C GLY A 68 -5.67 -16.30 -5.83
N GLY A 69 -5.67 -17.25 -4.90
CA GLY A 69 -4.50 -17.61 -4.09
C GLY A 69 -3.68 -18.79 -4.63
N SER A 70 -3.78 -19.10 -5.93
CA SER A 70 -3.15 -20.30 -6.52
C SER A 70 -1.62 -20.24 -6.60
N GLN A 71 -1.04 -19.03 -6.54
CA GLN A 71 0.39 -18.77 -6.67
C GLN A 71 0.83 -17.68 -5.68
N SER A 72 2.14 -17.47 -5.57
CA SER A 72 2.68 -16.39 -4.73
C SER A 72 2.36 -15.01 -5.31
N PRO A 73 2.20 -13.95 -4.49
CA PRO A 73 1.95 -12.60 -4.96
C PRO A 73 2.99 -12.12 -6.01
N GLN A 74 4.26 -12.46 -5.80
CA GLN A 74 5.34 -12.11 -6.73
C GLN A 74 5.16 -12.75 -8.11
N GLN A 75 4.79 -14.03 -8.16
CA GLN A 75 4.57 -14.72 -9.43
C GLN A 75 3.34 -14.17 -10.16
N ILE A 76 2.25 -13.94 -9.43
CA ILE A 76 1.00 -13.40 -10.00
C ILE A 76 1.23 -11.99 -10.55
N LEU A 77 1.92 -11.12 -9.79
CA LEU A 77 2.20 -9.75 -10.23
C LEU A 77 3.14 -9.70 -11.44
N ALA A 78 4.09 -10.63 -11.53
CA ALA A 78 4.97 -10.71 -12.70
C ALA A 78 4.20 -10.99 -14.00
N THR A 79 3.08 -11.74 -13.96
CA THR A 79 2.28 -12.04 -15.17
C THR A 79 1.62 -10.80 -15.76
N VAL A 80 1.34 -9.78 -14.93
CA VAL A 80 0.77 -8.50 -15.37
C VAL A 80 1.83 -7.42 -15.61
N GLY A 81 3.12 -7.83 -15.58
CA GLY A 81 4.26 -6.94 -15.84
C GLY A 81 4.67 -6.08 -14.65
N VAL A 82 4.35 -6.49 -13.42
CA VAL A 82 4.74 -5.80 -12.19
C VAL A 82 5.94 -6.50 -11.56
N ASP A 83 7.02 -5.75 -11.36
CA ASP A 83 8.17 -6.16 -10.56
C ASP A 83 8.05 -5.60 -9.13
N MET A 84 7.78 -6.48 -8.17
CA MET A 84 7.68 -6.13 -6.76
C MET A 84 8.99 -5.66 -6.12
N THR A 85 10.13 -5.91 -6.75
CA THR A 85 11.44 -5.45 -6.25
C THR A 85 11.78 -4.04 -6.73
N SER A 86 10.99 -3.48 -7.64
CA SER A 86 11.18 -2.14 -8.18
C SER A 86 10.74 -1.07 -7.18
N GLU A 87 11.69 -0.25 -6.73
CA GLU A 87 11.39 0.94 -5.92
C GLU A 87 10.48 1.92 -6.68
N ALA A 88 10.70 2.10 -7.98
CA ALA A 88 9.90 2.98 -8.82
C ALA A 88 8.43 2.56 -8.87
N PHE A 89 8.16 1.25 -8.85
CA PHE A 89 6.79 0.74 -8.80
C PHE A 89 6.08 1.18 -7.50
N TRP A 90 6.73 1.03 -6.35
CA TRP A 90 6.17 1.43 -5.06
C TRP A 90 6.07 2.95 -4.92
N GLN A 91 7.06 3.69 -5.43
CA GLN A 91 7.02 5.15 -5.48
C GLN A 91 5.80 5.65 -6.25
N SER A 92 5.40 4.93 -7.32
CA SER A 92 4.22 5.30 -8.09
C SER A 92 2.94 5.32 -7.26
N GLY A 93 2.80 4.38 -6.31
CA GLY A 93 1.68 4.34 -5.36
C GLY A 93 1.72 5.47 -4.34
N PHE A 94 2.92 5.87 -3.90
CA PHE A 94 3.08 7.03 -3.03
C PHE A 94 2.74 8.35 -3.72
N ASP A 95 3.09 8.54 -4.99
CA ASP A 95 2.71 9.80 -5.65
C ASP A 95 1.20 9.87 -5.91
N THR A 96 0.49 8.74 -6.07
CA THR A 96 -0.98 8.74 -6.08
C THR A 96 -1.55 9.34 -4.79
N ILE A 97 -0.97 9.01 -3.63
CA ILE A 97 -1.37 9.60 -2.34
C ILE A 97 -1.03 11.08 -2.30
N ARG A 98 0.16 11.46 -2.78
CA ARG A 98 0.59 12.86 -2.87
C ARG A 98 -0.39 13.70 -3.69
N GLU A 99 -0.74 13.25 -4.89
CA GLU A 99 -1.71 13.93 -5.77
C GLU A 99 -3.06 14.13 -5.08
N MET A 100 -3.54 13.13 -4.32
CA MET A 100 -4.80 13.24 -3.57
C MET A 100 -4.72 14.28 -2.45
N VAL A 101 -3.57 14.39 -1.77
CA VAL A 101 -3.33 15.41 -0.73
C VAL A 101 -3.26 16.80 -1.35
N GLU A 102 -2.51 16.97 -2.44
CA GLU A 102 -2.40 18.25 -3.16
C GLU A 102 -3.78 18.73 -3.65
N GLN A 103 -4.59 17.83 -4.22
CA GLN A 103 -5.95 18.15 -4.64
C GLN A 103 -6.85 18.59 -3.48
N LEU A 104 -6.70 17.97 -2.31
CA LEU A 104 -7.43 18.37 -1.11
C LEU A 104 -7.01 19.78 -0.66
N GLU A 105 -5.71 20.06 -0.63
CA GLU A 105 -5.17 21.37 -0.23
C GLU A 105 -5.63 22.51 -1.15
N GLU A 106 -5.74 22.27 -2.46
CA GLU A 106 -6.25 23.26 -3.43
C GLU A 106 -7.74 23.57 -3.28
N THR A 107 -8.51 22.64 -2.70
CA THR A 107 -9.97 22.73 -2.61
C THR A 107 -10.49 23.13 -1.22
N MET A 108 -9.59 23.33 -0.26
CA MET A 108 -9.87 23.87 1.07
C MET A 108 -9.75 25.39 1.11
#